data_AF-A0A0N0RQX3-F1
#
_entry.id   AF-A0A0N0RQX3-F1
#
_cell.length_a   1.000
_cell.length_b   1.000
_cell.length_c   1.000
_cell.angle_alpha   90.00
_cell.angle_beta   90.00
_cell.angle_gamma   90.00
#
_symmetry.space_group_name_H-M   'P 1'
#
loop_
_entity.id
_entity.type
_entity.pdbx_description
1 polymer ?
#
loop_
_entity_poly.entity_id
_entity_poly.type
_entity_poly.pdbx_seq_one_letter_code
_entity_poly.pdbx_strand_id
1 'polypeptide(L)'
;MCILTGNNSRDKYMRSAFESRYHGNHVFLDATRLKLDGYEDVLKYRYVLDFHHYSSSMVDTDGRLRTSGISEYYIHDRVDNKDYSSKYKSSMFGKYLKAYAEELEKKRLAEK
;
A
#
# COMPACT_ATOMS: atom_id res chain seq x y z
N MET A 1 -2.03 -11.03 -5.44
CA MET A 1 -1.25 -9.96 -4.81
C MET A 1 -1.39 -10.05 -3.30
N CYS A 2 -0.30 -9.92 -2.55
CA CYS A 2 -0.35 -9.78 -1.10
C CYS A 2 -0.46 -8.30 -0.73
N ILE A 3 -1.29 -7.98 0.26
CA ILE A 3 -1.46 -6.62 0.77
C ILE A 3 -1.03 -6.64 2.24
N LEU A 4 0.03 -5.91 2.56
CA LEU A 4 0.52 -5.85 3.94
C LEU A 4 -0.42 -5.03 4.83
N THR A 5 -0.63 -5.57 6.03
CA THR A 5 -1.49 -5.09 7.12
C THR A 5 -0.74 -5.29 8.43
N GLY A 6 -1.27 -4.78 9.55
CA GLY A 6 -0.59 -4.81 10.85
C GLY A 6 -0.46 -3.42 11.49
N ASN A 7 -0.93 -2.38 10.81
CA ASN A 7 -1.11 -1.05 11.39
C ASN A 7 -2.61 -0.81 11.55
N ASN A 8 -3.18 -1.17 12.70
CA ASN A 8 -4.62 -1.20 12.99
C ASN A 8 -5.42 0.01 12.45
N SER A 9 -4.87 1.23 12.51
CA SER A 9 -5.55 2.44 12.02
C SER A 9 -5.57 2.58 10.48
N ARG A 10 -4.62 1.97 9.79
CA ARG A 10 -4.45 1.99 8.33
C ARG A 10 -5.09 0.80 7.64
N ASP A 11 -5.10 -0.35 8.31
CA ASP A 11 -5.67 -1.59 7.80
C ASP A 11 -7.13 -1.41 7.36
N LYS A 12 -7.92 -0.61 8.09
CA LYS A 12 -9.30 -0.29 7.70
C LYS A 12 -9.39 0.39 6.33
N TYR A 13 -8.44 1.26 5.99
CA TYR A 13 -8.42 1.96 4.71
C TYR A 13 -7.89 1.04 3.60
N MET A 14 -6.91 0.18 3.90
CA MET A 14 -6.43 -0.87 2.97
C MET A 14 -7.56 -1.82 2.58
N ARG A 15 -8.26 -2.37 3.58
CA ARG A 15 -9.42 -3.24 3.35
C ARG A 15 -10.49 -2.52 2.56
N SER A 16 -10.93 -1.35 3.03
CA SER A 16 -11.96 -0.58 2.35
C SER A 16 -11.62 -0.27 0.88
N ALA A 17 -10.38 0.09 0.58
CA ALA A 17 -9.97 0.40 -0.79
C ALA A 17 -9.95 -0.85 -1.68
N PHE A 18 -9.26 -1.92 -1.24
CA PHE A 18 -9.04 -3.09 -2.09
C PHE A 18 -10.27 -4.00 -2.19
N GLU A 19 -11.05 -4.16 -1.12
CA GLU A 19 -12.28 -4.95 -1.17
C GLU A 19 -13.36 -4.28 -2.04
N SER A 20 -13.37 -2.94 -2.15
CA SER A 20 -14.40 -2.22 -2.92
C SER A 20 -13.98 -1.80 -4.33
N ARG A 21 -12.68 -1.70 -4.63
CA ARG A 21 -12.19 -1.14 -5.90
C ARG A 21 -11.29 -2.08 -6.71
N TYR A 22 -10.79 -3.16 -6.13
CA TYR A 22 -9.90 -4.10 -6.81
C TYR A 22 -10.48 -5.52 -6.78
N HIS A 23 -10.77 -6.09 -7.95
CA HIS A 23 -11.44 -7.39 -8.06
C HIS A 23 -10.48 -8.52 -8.46
N GLY A 24 -9.18 -8.23 -8.55
CA GLY A 24 -8.15 -9.26 -8.69
C GLY A 24 -7.94 -10.05 -7.41
N ASN A 25 -7.36 -11.25 -7.55
CA ASN A 25 -7.04 -12.13 -6.41
C ASN A 25 -6.04 -11.43 -5.47
N HIS A 26 -6.48 -11.17 -4.24
CA HIS A 26 -5.66 -10.55 -3.21
C HIS A 26 -5.89 -11.17 -1.83
N VAL A 27 -4.89 -11.04 -0.97
CA VAL A 27 -4.93 -11.50 0.42
C VAL A 27 -4.33 -10.42 1.32
N PHE A 28 -4.96 -10.19 2.47
CA PHE A 28 -4.43 -9.30 3.50
C PHE A 28 -3.58 -10.10 4.48
N LEU A 29 -2.32 -9.68 4.67
CA LEU A 29 -1.36 -10.39 5.51
C LEU A 29 -0.60 -9.42 6.40
N ASP A 30 -0.20 -9.87 7.58
CA ASP A 30 0.81 -9.20 8.38
C ASP A 30 2.19 -9.44 7.75
N ALA A 31 3.12 -8.48 7.84
CA ALA A 31 4.50 -8.64 7.39
C ALA A 31 5.17 -9.88 8.00
N THR A 32 4.84 -10.23 9.25
CA THR A 32 5.32 -11.45 9.93
C THR A 32 4.79 -12.73 9.26
N ARG A 33 3.57 -12.69 8.70
CA ARG A 33 2.94 -13.83 8.01
C ARG A 33 3.44 -14.04 6.59
N LEU A 34 4.07 -13.04 5.99
CA LEU A 34 4.66 -13.18 4.65
C LEU A 34 5.80 -14.22 4.64
N LYS A 35 6.44 -14.45 5.80
CA LYS A 35 7.54 -15.41 5.99
C LYS A 35 7.09 -16.76 6.57
N LEU A 36 5.79 -17.00 6.67
CA LEU A 36 5.25 -18.27 7.17
C LEU A 36 4.81 -19.16 6.01
N ASP A 37 4.81 -20.48 6.28
CA ASP A 37 4.36 -21.53 5.38
C ASP A 37 3.04 -21.15 4.68
N GLY A 38 3.07 -21.11 3.34
CA GLY A 38 1.91 -20.83 2.50
C GLY A 38 1.98 -19.54 1.67
N TYR A 39 2.87 -18.60 1.98
CA TYR A 39 3.10 -17.37 1.18
C TYR A 39 4.52 -17.23 0.62
N GLU A 40 5.33 -18.26 0.82
CA GLU A 40 6.74 -18.29 0.42
C GLU A 40 6.91 -18.34 -1.10
N ASP A 41 5.97 -18.97 -1.81
CA ASP A 41 5.99 -19.08 -3.27
C ASP A 41 5.93 -17.70 -3.93
N VAL A 42 7.10 -17.24 -4.38
CA VAL A 42 7.31 -15.95 -5.04
C VAL A 42 6.63 -15.86 -6.39
N LEU A 43 6.35 -16.97 -7.07
CA LEU A 43 5.66 -16.94 -8.36
C LEU A 43 4.17 -16.75 -8.15
N LYS A 44 3.60 -17.45 -7.17
CA LYS A 44 2.20 -17.32 -6.79
C LYS A 44 1.89 -15.98 -6.10
N TYR A 45 2.80 -15.50 -5.26
CA TYR A 45 2.67 -14.27 -4.48
C TYR A 45 3.73 -13.23 -4.87
N ARG A 46 3.93 -13.05 -6.19
CA ARG A 46 4.95 -12.15 -6.77
C ARG A 46 4.89 -10.73 -6.25
N TYR A 47 3.69 -10.15 -6.25
CA TYR A 47 3.49 -8.75 -5.91
C TYR A 47 3.03 -8.58 -4.47
N VAL A 48 3.74 -7.73 -3.73
CA VAL A 48 3.42 -7.31 -2.36
C VAL A 48 3.17 -5.81 -2.35
N LEU A 49 1.99 -5.39 -1.95
CA LEU A 49 1.66 -3.99 -1.73
C LEU A 49 1.95 -3.60 -0.28
N ASP A 50 2.70 -2.52 -0.11
CA ASP A 50 3.02 -1.94 1.19
C ASP A 50 3.16 -0.40 1.09
N PHE A 51 3.48 0.25 2.21
CA PHE A 51 3.70 1.68 2.27
C PHE A 51 4.85 2.05 3.21
N HIS A 52 5.59 3.08 2.83
CA HIS A 52 6.46 3.79 3.75
C HIS A 52 5.70 4.89 4.47
N HIS A 53 6.03 5.09 5.74
CA HIS A 53 5.54 6.20 6.53
C HIS A 53 6.66 7.17 6.87
N TYR A 54 6.43 8.46 6.59
CA TYR A 54 7.34 9.54 6.90
C TYR A 54 6.64 10.54 7.83
N SER A 55 7.42 11.14 8.73
CA SER A 55 7.02 12.34 9.45
C SER A 55 7.63 13.56 8.76
N SER A 56 6.83 14.61 8.58
CA SER A 56 7.31 15.92 8.12
C SER A 56 6.92 16.95 9.16
N SER A 57 7.86 17.78 9.58
CA SER A 57 7.64 18.83 10.56
C SER A 57 7.80 20.21 9.91
N MET A 58 6.85 21.10 10.14
CA MET A 58 6.92 22.49 9.70
C MET A 58 6.59 23.42 10.87
N VAL A 59 7.25 24.57 10.92
CA VAL A 59 6.87 25.64 11.86
C VAL A 59 5.80 26.49 11.17
N ASP A 60 4.65 26.59 11.82
CA ASP A 60 3.50 27.35 11.32
C ASP A 60 3.72 28.86 11.54
N THR A 61 2.86 29.69 10.97
CA THR A 61 2.96 31.16 11.07
C THR A 61 2.78 31.69 12.49
N ASP A 62 2.18 30.91 13.39
CA ASP A 62 2.06 31.19 14.83
C ASP A 62 3.29 30.72 15.65
N GLY A 63 4.34 30.23 14.99
CA GLY A 63 5.58 29.75 15.60
C GLY A 63 5.48 28.34 16.18
N ARG A 64 4.35 27.64 16.03
CA ARG A 64 4.20 26.27 16.55
C ARG A 64 4.71 25.21 15.57
N LEU A 65 5.38 24.20 16.10
CA LEU A 65 5.78 23.03 15.33
C LEU A 65 4.57 22.14 15.04
N ARG A 66 4.25 21.95 13.75
CA ARG A 66 3.27 20.97 13.29
C ARG A 66 3.98 19.79 12.65
N THR A 67 3.70 18.60 13.15
CA THR A 67 4.15 17.35 12.54
C THR A 67 3.00 16.72 11.76
N SER A 68 3.22 16.42 10.49
CA SER A 68 2.27 15.73 9.61
C SER A 68 2.84 14.39 9.18
N GLY A 69 1.99 13.37 9.22
CA GLY A 69 2.30 12.06 8.69
C GLY A 69 2.08 11.98 7.19
N ILE A 70 3.07 11.53 6.44
CA ILE A 70 3.01 11.34 4.98
C ILE A 70 3.20 9.84 4.70
N SER A 71 2.48 9.31 3.71
CA SER A 71 2.65 7.92 3.26
C SER A 71 2.94 7.85 1.77
N GLU A 72 3.76 6.88 1.38
CA GLU A 72 4.10 6.55 -0.01
C GLU A 72 3.89 5.06 -0.22
N TYR A 73 3.03 4.70 -1.16
CA TYR A 73 2.74 3.29 -1.45
C TYR A 73 3.72 2.75 -2.46
N TYR A 74 3.98 1.44 -2.41
CA TYR A 74 4.80 0.77 -3.40
C TYR A 74 4.36 -0.68 -3.56
N ILE A 75 4.55 -1.21 -4.77
CA ILE A 75 4.45 -2.65 -5.02
C ILE A 75 5.87 -3.19 -5.11
N HIS A 76 6.21 -4.12 -4.22
CA HIS A 76 7.41 -4.91 -4.30
C HIS A 76 7.15 -6.15 -5.17
N ASP A 77 7.94 -6.30 -6.23
CA ASP A 77 8.01 -7.50 -7.04
C ASP A 77 9.12 -8.41 -6.51
N ARG A 78 8.70 -9.53 -5.92
CA ARG A 78 9.57 -10.51 -5.28
C ARG A 78 10.37 -11.35 -6.27
N VAL A 79 9.97 -11.42 -7.53
CA VAL A 79 10.69 -12.17 -8.57
C VAL A 79 11.85 -11.34 -9.09
N ASP A 80 11.58 -10.08 -9.44
CA ASP A 80 12.59 -9.18 -9.99
C ASP A 80 13.34 -8.38 -8.90
N ASN A 81 12.94 -8.57 -7.64
CA ASN A 81 13.41 -7.82 -6.47
C ASN A 81 13.39 -6.30 -6.70
N LYS A 82 12.26 -5.79 -7.21
CA LYS A 82 12.11 -4.40 -7.65
C LYS A 82 10.90 -3.74 -7.02
N ASP A 83 11.07 -2.51 -6.57
CA ASP A 83 10.00 -1.69 -6.04
C ASP A 83 9.42 -0.75 -7.09
N TYR A 84 8.10 -0.78 -7.20
CA TYR A 84 7.30 0.12 -8.01
C TYR A 84 6.61 1.14 -7.10
N SER A 85 7.36 2.16 -6.71
CA SER A 85 6.83 3.24 -5.86
C SER A 85 5.79 4.07 -6.59
N SER A 86 4.76 4.48 -5.85
CA SER A 86 3.82 5.48 -6.31
C SER A 86 4.55 6.82 -6.46
N LYS A 87 4.23 7.57 -7.52
CA LYS A 87 4.88 8.88 -7.77
C LYS A 87 4.51 9.97 -6.77
N TYR A 88 3.64 9.69 -5.80
CA TYR A 88 3.09 10.68 -4.89
C TYR A 88 3.19 10.22 -3.45
N LYS A 89 3.57 11.15 -2.57
CA LYS A 89 3.47 10.98 -1.12
C LYS A 89 2.33 11.85 -0.61
N SER A 90 1.49 11.33 0.27
CA SER A 90 0.33 12.09 0.76
C SER A 90 0.04 11.83 2.23
N SER A 91 -0.43 12.88 2.92
CA SER A 91 -1.08 12.77 4.23
C SER A 91 -2.52 12.25 4.13
N MET A 92 -3.13 12.27 2.94
CA MET A 92 -4.50 11.80 2.69
C MET A 92 -4.54 10.29 2.39
N PHE A 93 -4.05 9.48 3.34
CA PHE A 93 -3.86 8.02 3.20
C PHE A 93 -5.01 7.32 2.47
N GLY A 94 -6.22 7.35 3.04
CA GLY A 94 -7.36 6.59 2.53
C GLY A 94 -7.92 7.08 1.19
N LYS A 95 -7.83 8.37 0.85
CA LYS A 95 -8.30 8.89 -0.44
C LYS A 95 -7.37 8.44 -1.56
N TYR A 96 -6.06 8.59 -1.33
CA TYR A 96 -5.04 8.21 -2.31
C TYR A 96 -5.07 6.70 -2.57
N LEU A 97 -5.26 5.90 -1.52
CA LEU A 97 -5.31 4.45 -1.63
C LEU A 97 -6.49 3.94 -2.46
N LYS A 98 -7.66 4.58 -2.36
CA LYS A 98 -8.81 4.25 -3.21
C LYS A 98 -8.50 4.50 -4.69
N ALA A 99 -7.96 5.67 -5.01
CA ALA A 99 -7.55 5.99 -6.38
C ALA A 99 -6.48 5.01 -6.89
N TYR A 100 -5.53 4.63 -6.03
CA TYR A 100 -4.51 3.66 -6.37
C TYR A 100 -5.10 2.28 -6.71
N ALA A 101 -6.02 1.77 -5.88
CA ALA A 101 -6.71 0.49 -6.13
C ALA A 101 -7.54 0.52 -7.43
N GLU A 102 -8.22 1.63 -7.72
CA GLU A 102 -8.96 1.81 -8.98
C GLU A 102 -8.04 1.78 -10.20
N GLU A 103 -6.91 2.47 -10.16
CA GLU A 103 -5.95 2.47 -11.27
C GLU A 103 -5.32 1.09 -11.49
N LEU A 104 -5.07 0.33 -10.42
CA LEU A 104 -4.62 -1.06 -10.54
C LEU A 104 -5.65 -1.95 -11.21
N GLU A 105 -6.93 -1.81 -10.86
CA GLU A 105 -8.01 -2.58 -11.50
C GLU A 105 -8.15 -2.23 -12.98
N LYS A 106 -8.08 -0.94 -13.34
CA LYS A 106 -8.10 -0.50 -14.74
C LYS A 106 -6.97 -1.15 -15.55
N LYS A 107 -5.74 -1.15 -15.01
CA LYS A 107 -4.60 -1.82 -15.67
C LYS A 107 -4.82 -3.32 -15.84
N ARG A 108 -5.29 -3.99 -14.79
CA ARG A 108 -5.60 -5.42 -14.82
C ARG A 108 -6.65 -5.77 -15.89
N LEU A 109 -7.64 -4.91 -16.08
CA LEU A 109 -8.67 -5.11 -17.10
C LEU A 109 -8.17 -4.78 -18.51
N ALA A 110 -7.23 -3.85 -18.66
CA ALA A 110 -6.64 -3.48 -19.95
C ALA A 110 -5.63 -4.52 -20.48
N GLU A 111 -5.05 -5.34 -19.60
CA GLU A 111 -4.13 -6.43 -19.95
C GLU A 111 -4.83 -7.77 -20.26
N LYS A 112 -6.18 -7.78 -20.27
CA LYS A 112 -7.00 -8.93 -20.70
C LYS A 112 -7.35 -8.85 -22.18
#